data_AF-A0A1Z1MTS5-F1
#
_entry.id   AF-A0A1Z1MTS5-F1
#
_cell.length_a   1.000
_cell.length_b   1.000
_cell.length_c   1.000
_cell.angle_alpha   90.00
_cell.angle_beta   90.00
_cell.angle_gamma   90.00
#
_symmetry.space_group_name_H-M   'P 1'
#
loop_
_entity.id
_entity.type
_entity.pdbx_description
1 polymer ?
#
loop_
_entity_poly.entity_id
_entity_poly.type
_entity_poly.pdbx_seq_one_letter_code
_entity_poly.pdbx_strand_id
1 'polypeptide(L)' 'MLMNNLWSINIAIIMILCNLISIGIGRYAIKIRGLGPSIPILGLEGLGLPELLATTSLGHIIGAGIILGLRNINYLS' A
#
# COMPACT_ATOMS: atom_id res chain seq x y z
N MET A 1 9.39 22.28 -22.50
CA MET A 1 9.67 20.83 -22.39
C MET A 1 10.18 20.56 -20.97
N LEU A 2 9.30 20.58 -19.97
CA LEU A 2 9.68 20.20 -18.61
C LEU A 2 9.49 18.70 -18.49
N MET A 3 10.60 17.98 -18.37
CA MET A 3 10.65 16.56 -18.08
C MET A 3 10.16 16.34 -16.65
N ASN A 4 8.84 16.42 -16.45
CA ASN A 4 8.21 16.06 -15.19
C ASN A 4 8.24 14.53 -15.10
N ASN A 5 9.27 13.98 -14.47
CA ASN A 5 9.23 12.61 -13.98
C ASN A 5 8.15 12.53 -12.90
N LEU A 6 6.89 12.45 -13.35
CA LEU A 6 5.67 12.26 -12.55
C LEU A 6 5.79 11.04 -11.62
N TRP A 7 6.69 10.12 -11.94
CA TRP A 7 7.03 8.97 -11.15
C TRP A 7 8.53 8.95 -10.84
N SER A 8 8.87 9.15 -9.57
CA SER A 8 10.24 9.25 -9.07
C SER A 8 10.50 8.11 -8.07
N ILE A 9 11.75 7.70 -7.90
CA ILE A 9 12.12 6.60 -6.98
C ILE A 9 11.59 6.87 -5.55
N ASN A 10 11.56 8.14 -5.15
CA ASN A 10 11.02 8.58 -3.85
C ASN A 10 9.52 8.25 -3.71
N ILE A 11 8.74 8.43 -4.79
CA ILE A 11 7.31 8.12 -4.83
C ILE A 11 7.09 6.61 -4.66
N ALA A 12 7.90 5.80 -5.34
CA ALA A 12 7.84 4.34 -5.22
C ALA A 12 8.15 3.87 -3.80
N ILE A 13 9.16 4.44 -3.14
CA ILE A 13 9.52 4.12 -1.75
C ILE A 13 8.38 4.47 -0.79
N ILE A 14 7.79 5.67 -0.92
CA ILE A 14 6.64 6.10 -0.11
C ILE A 14 5.46 5.14 -0.30
N MET A 15 5.21 4.71 -1.53
CA MET A 15 4.13 3.77 -1.87
C MET A 15 4.34 2.39 -1.23
N ILE A 16 5.56 1.85 -1.28
CA ILE A 16 5.91 0.57 -0.64
C ILE A 16 5.72 0.67 0.88
N LEU A 17 6.14 1.77 1.51
CA LEU A 17 5.95 2.00 2.94
C LEU A 17 4.46 2.06 3.32
N CYS A 18 3.64 2.77 2.54
CA CYS A 18 2.19 2.85 2.78
C CYS A 18 1.51 1.48 2.67
N ASN A 19 1.91 0.66 1.69
CA ASN A 19 1.43 -0.72 1.56
C ASN A 19 1.84 -1.58 2.76
N LEU A 20 3.08 -1.49 3.23
CA LEU A 20 3.56 -2.26 4.38
C LEU A 20 2.82 -1.90 5.67
N ILE A 21 2.60 -0.59 5.90
CA ILE A 21 1.80 -0.08 7.02
C ILE A 21 0.35 -0.61 6.92
N SER A 22 -0.24 -0.58 5.72
CA SER A 22 -1.62 -1.00 5.49
C SER A 22 -1.81 -2.51 5.66
N ILE A 23 -0.82 -3.32 5.28
CA ILE A 23 -0.79 -4.76 5.57
C ILE A 23 -0.72 -4.99 7.09
N GLY A 24 0.13 -4.24 7.80
CA GLY A 24 0.22 -4.28 9.26
C GLY A 24 -1.11 -3.95 9.94
N ILE A 25 -1.75 -2.85 9.54
CA ILE A 25 -3.07 -2.43 10.04
C ILE A 25 -4.12 -3.49 9.69
N GLY A 26 -4.11 -4.01 8.46
CA GLY A 26 -5.03 -5.06 8.01
C GLY A 26 -4.96 -6.31 8.87
N ARG A 27 -3.77 -6.73 9.32
CA ARG A 27 -3.66 -7.85 10.26
C ARG A 27 -4.41 -7.59 11.57
N TYR A 28 -4.45 -6.37 12.08
CA TYR A 28 -5.17 -6.05 13.32
C TYR A 28 -6.65 -5.69 13.09
N ALA A 29 -6.98 -5.10 11.94
CA ALA A 29 -8.31 -4.62 11.61
C ALA A 29 -9.24 -5.72 11.05
N ILE A 30 -8.69 -6.71 10.35
CA ILE A 30 -9.48 -7.78 9.75
C ILE A 30 -9.85 -8.80 10.83
N LYS A 31 -11.10 -8.70 11.30
CA LYS A 31 -11.70 -9.61 12.29
C LYS A 31 -12.04 -10.99 11.72
N ILE A 32 -12.33 -11.09 10.42
CA ILE A 32 -12.69 -12.34 9.75
C ILE A 32 -11.61 -12.66 8.72
N ARG A 33 -10.63 -13.45 9.15
CA ARG A 33 -9.49 -13.85 8.33
C ARG A 33 -9.81 -15.13 7.57
N GLY A 34 -9.31 -15.27 6.35
CA GLY A 34 -9.44 -16.52 5.58
C GLY A 34 -10.77 -16.76 4.87
N LEU A 35 -11.56 -15.72 4.57
CA LEU A 35 -12.79 -15.82 3.76
C LEU A 35 -12.53 -16.07 2.24
N GLY A 36 -11.42 -16.70 1.89
CA GLY A 36 -11.03 -16.95 0.51
C GLY A 36 -9.85 -17.91 0.42
N PRO A 37 -9.46 -18.32 -0.80
CA PRO A 37 -8.39 -19.30 -1.00
C PRO A 37 -7.11 -18.86 -0.28
N SER A 38 -6.66 -19.68 0.67
CA SER A 38 -5.39 -19.51 1.36
C SER A 38 -4.27 -19.73 0.35
N ILE A 39 -3.54 -18.68 -0.02
CA ILE A 39 -2.34 -18.86 -0.83
C ILE A 39 -1.17 -19.15 0.11
N PRO A 40 -0.53 -20.32 0.04
CA PRO A 40 0.64 -20.66 0.86
C PRO A 40 1.92 -19.98 0.32
N ILE A 41 1.81 -18.75 -0.19
CA ILE A 41 2.88 -18.07 -0.92
C ILE A 41 3.73 -17.16 -0.03
N LEU A 42 3.30 -16.85 1.19
CA LEU A 42 4.03 -15.88 2.03
C LEU A 42 4.43 -16.35 3.43
N GLY A 43 4.20 -17.60 3.81
CA GLY A 43 4.52 -18.06 5.17
C GLY A 43 3.78 -17.33 6.31
N LEU A 44 2.91 -16.36 5.97
CA LEU A 44 1.95 -15.76 6.88
C LEU A 44 0.71 -16.66 6.91
N GLU A 45 0.75 -17.65 7.79
CA GLU A 45 -0.40 -18.47 8.14
C GLU A 45 -1.59 -17.54 8.51
N GLY A 46 -2.56 -17.43 7.60
CA GLY A 46 -3.81 -16.71 7.83
C GLY A 46 -4.04 -15.36 7.13
N LEU A 47 -3.21 -14.94 6.17
CA LEU A 47 -3.59 -13.87 5.21
C LEU A 47 -4.12 -14.48 3.92
N GLY A 48 -5.44 -14.45 3.72
CA GLY A 48 -6.05 -14.85 2.46
C GLY A 48 -5.75 -13.90 1.29
N LEU A 49 -5.92 -14.38 0.06
CA LEU A 49 -5.94 -13.57 -1.18
C LEU A 49 -6.76 -12.28 -1.06
N PRO A 50 -8.02 -12.33 -0.57
CA PRO A 50 -8.83 -11.11 -0.43
C PRO A 50 -8.26 -10.13 0.61
N GLU A 51 -7.59 -10.61 1.65
CA GLU A 51 -7.01 -9.76 2.69
C GLU A 51 -5.76 -9.04 2.19
N LEU A 52 -4.90 -9.74 1.44
CA LEU A 52 -3.74 -9.11 0.81
C LEU A 52 -4.17 -8.07 -0.22
N LEU A 53 -5.16 -8.38 -1.06
CA LEU A 53 -5.71 -7.44 -2.04
C LEU A 53 -6.38 -6.24 -1.38
N ALA A 54 -7.16 -6.45 -0.31
CA ALA A 54 -7.82 -5.36 0.41
C ALA A 54 -6.79 -4.42 1.06
N THR A 55 -5.77 -4.97 1.72
CA THR A 55 -4.73 -4.18 2.40
C THR A 55 -3.82 -3.44 1.44
N THR A 56 -3.44 -4.05 0.33
CA THR A 56 -2.68 -3.36 -0.73
C THR A 56 -3.52 -2.30 -1.45
N SER A 57 -4.82 -2.50 -1.66
CA SER A 57 -5.72 -1.47 -2.21
C SER A 57 -5.85 -0.28 -1.27
N LEU A 58 -6.04 -0.55 0.03
CA LEU A 58 -6.07 0.49 1.06
C LEU A 58 -4.74 1.25 1.13
N GLY A 59 -3.62 0.53 1.05
CA GLY A 59 -2.30 1.13 0.95
C GLY A 59 -2.16 2.06 -0.24
N HIS A 60 -2.65 1.68 -1.42
CA HIS A 60 -2.69 2.53 -2.62
C HIS A 60 -3.51 3.81 -2.44
N ILE A 61 -4.67 3.74 -1.79
CA ILE A 61 -5.49 4.92 -1.52
C ILE A 61 -4.74 5.90 -0.61
N ILE A 62 -4.17 5.40 0.49
CA ILE A 62 -3.40 6.21 1.44
C ILE A 62 -2.14 6.78 0.77
N GLY A 63 -1.41 5.93 0.04
CA GLY A 63 -0.19 6.32 -0.66
C GLY A 63 -0.44 7.41 -1.69
N ALA A 64 -1.49 7.27 -2.51
CA ALA A 64 -1.87 8.31 -3.48
C ALA A 64 -2.21 9.65 -2.79
N GLY A 65 -2.92 9.61 -1.66
CA GLY A 65 -3.22 10.80 -0.85
C GLY A 65 -1.96 11.46 -0.29
N ILE A 66 -1.03 10.68 0.25
CA ILE A 66 0.25 11.17 0.78
C ILE A 66 1.11 11.75 -0.35
N ILE A 67 1.24 11.06 -1.48
CA ILE A 67 2.03 11.54 -2.62
C ILE A 67 1.47 12.86 -3.16
N LEU A 68 0.15 12.96 -3.33
CA LEU A 68 -0.51 14.19 -3.76
C LEU A 68 -0.34 15.32 -2.73
N GLY A 69 -0.45 15.00 -1.45
CA GLY A 69 -0.20 15.90 -0.34
C GLY A 69 1.22 16.45 -0.36
N LEU A 70 2.24 15.57 -0.35
CA LEU A 70 3.67 15.94 -0.36
C LEU A 70 4.04 16.77 -1.58
N ARG A 71 3.43 16.48 -2.74
CA ARG A 71 3.60 17.29 -3.95
C ARG A 71 3.01 18.70 -3.78
N ASN A 72 1.86 18.84 -3.13
CA ASN A 72 1.24 20.13 -2.87
C ASN A 72 2.06 21.01 -1.90
N ILE A 73 2.76 20.40 -0.94
CA ILE A 73 3.68 21.12 -0.01
C ILE A 73 5.04 21.45 -0.65
N ASN A 74 5.23 21.20 -1.96
CA ASN A 74 6.49 21.37 -2.69
C ASN A 74 7.69 20.60 -2.08
N TYR A 75 7.43 19.55 -1.30
CA TYR A 75 8.49 18.73 -0.70
C TYR A 75 9.07 17.72 -1.71
N LEU A 76 8.26 17.32 -2.70
CA LEU A 76 8.72 16.67 -3.92
C LEU A 76 8.73 17.68 -5.05
N SER A 77 9.93 18.01 -5.55
CA SER A 77 10.16 18.81 -6.75
C SER A 77 10.01 17.99 -8.03
#